data_AF-W7ELB3-F1
#
_entry.id   AF-W7ELB3-F1
#
_cell.length_a   1.000
_cell.length_b   1.000
_cell.length_c   1.000
_cell.angle_alpha   90.00
_cell.angle_beta   90.00
_cell.angle_gamma   90.00
#
_symmetry.space_group_name_H-M   'P 1'
#
loop_
_entity.id
_entity.type
_entity.pdbx_description
1 polymer ?
#
loop_
_entity_poly.entity_id
_entity_poly.type
_entity_poly.pdbx_seq_one_letter_code
_entity_poly.pdbx_strand_id
1 'polypeptide(L)'
;MWIAAFHCNTLVCTIAYTAAITIYNEGGFAAFASLKSVIGAFGLMCKCWGTTVTFANGEDLHGKKALAILIFGLIFSTTGHAQDFRDRSADAVMGRKTIPLVLSQPIARWSLAVLIAAWTAGLIIFWQPPMVVSIAFTILGLRTLGGYLRSYEEKDDSVSYVYYGVRLFFEAKTAKKY
;
A
#
# COMPACT_ATOMS: atom_id res chain seq x y z
N MET A 1 -5.59 -21.01 -11.14
CA MET A 1 -5.59 -20.46 -9.77
C MET A 1 -6.35 -21.34 -8.79
N TRP A 2 -7.62 -21.69 -9.04
CA TRP A 2 -8.43 -22.47 -8.08
C TRP A 2 -7.87 -23.85 -7.71
N ILE A 3 -7.38 -24.63 -8.68
CA ILE A 3 -6.75 -25.94 -8.43
C ILE A 3 -5.55 -25.81 -7.48
N ALA A 4 -4.67 -24.84 -7.74
CA ALA A 4 -3.55 -24.54 -6.84
C ALA A 4 -4.02 -24.08 -5.46
N ALA A 5 -5.14 -23.35 -5.37
CA ALA A 5 -5.69 -22.92 -4.08
C ALA A 5 -6.21 -24.08 -3.22
N PHE A 6 -6.75 -25.12 -3.85
CA PHE A 6 -7.09 -26.36 -3.15
C PHE A 6 -5.85 -27.09 -2.65
N HIS A 7 -4.83 -27.27 -3.50
CA HIS A 7 -3.62 -28.01 -3.12
C HIS A 7 -2.76 -27.28 -2.08
N CYS A 8 -2.78 -25.95 -2.06
CA CYS A 8 -1.97 -25.14 -1.15
C CYS A 8 -2.72 -24.68 0.11
N ASN A 9 -3.95 -25.16 0.36
CA ASN A 9 -4.79 -24.72 1.47
C ASN A 9 -5.05 -23.18 1.50
N THR A 10 -5.20 -22.55 0.33
CA THR A 10 -5.38 -21.09 0.19
C THR A 10 -6.76 -20.70 -0.35
N LEU A 11 -7.72 -21.63 -0.36
CA LEU A 11 -9.06 -21.41 -0.92
C LEU A 11 -9.77 -20.24 -0.25
N VAL A 12 -9.77 -20.17 1.08
CA VAL A 12 -10.46 -19.11 1.84
C VAL A 12 -9.92 -17.72 1.48
N CYS A 13 -8.60 -17.53 1.50
CA CYS A 13 -8.01 -16.24 1.16
C CYS A 13 -8.19 -15.88 -0.32
N THR A 14 -8.28 -16.87 -1.22
CA THR A 14 -8.55 -16.64 -2.65
C THR A 14 -9.98 -16.17 -2.88
N ILE A 15 -10.96 -16.77 -2.21
CA ILE A 15 -12.36 -16.33 -2.24
C ILE A 15 -12.48 -14.93 -1.65
N ALA A 16 -11.89 -14.69 -0.48
CA ALA A 16 -11.90 -13.39 0.18
C ALA A 16 -11.26 -12.30 -0.70
N TYR A 17 -10.13 -12.59 -1.36
CA TYR A 17 -9.49 -11.70 -2.32
C TYR A 17 -10.41 -11.41 -3.51
N THR A 18 -11.04 -12.44 -4.08
CA THR A 18 -11.96 -12.31 -5.21
C THR A 18 -13.16 -11.45 -4.85
N ALA A 19 -13.74 -11.65 -3.67
CA ALA A 19 -14.81 -10.80 -3.16
C ALA A 19 -14.33 -9.35 -2.98
N ALA A 20 -13.14 -9.15 -2.39
CA ALA A 20 -12.59 -7.82 -2.16
C ALA A 20 -12.34 -7.04 -3.45
N ILE A 21 -11.77 -7.67 -4.48
CA ILE A 21 -11.53 -7.02 -5.78
C ILE A 21 -12.84 -6.70 -6.51
N THR A 22 -13.86 -7.56 -6.38
CA THR A 22 -15.20 -7.30 -6.92
C THR A 22 -15.86 -6.13 -6.19
N ILE A 23 -15.83 -6.10 -4.86
CA ILE A 23 -16.37 -4.97 -4.07
C ILE A 23 -15.63 -3.67 -4.39
N TYR A 24 -14.30 -3.75 -4.54
CA TYR A 24 -13.46 -2.59 -4.90
C TYR A 24 -13.90 -1.97 -6.24
N ASN A 25 -14.05 -2.79 -7.28
CA ASN A 25 -14.33 -2.32 -8.65
C ASN A 25 -15.83 -2.14 -8.92
N GLU A 26 -16.62 -3.21 -8.76
CA GLU A 26 -18.04 -3.26 -9.12
C GLU A 26 -18.93 -2.72 -8.00
N GLY A 27 -18.50 -2.85 -6.74
CA GLY A 27 -19.22 -2.29 -5.58
C GLY A 27 -19.07 -0.77 -5.42
N GLY A 28 -18.28 -0.11 -6.29
CA GLY A 28 -18.09 1.34 -6.26
C GLY A 28 -17.20 1.86 -5.13
N PHE A 29 -16.56 0.98 -4.35
CA PHE A 29 -15.73 1.40 -3.22
C PHE A 29 -14.49 2.19 -3.66
N ALA A 30 -13.99 1.93 -4.88
CA ALA A 30 -12.91 2.71 -5.49
C ALA A 30 -13.24 4.21 -5.67
N ALA A 31 -14.51 4.60 -5.59
CA ALA A 31 -14.92 6.00 -5.71
C ALA A 31 -14.63 6.85 -4.46
N PHE A 32 -14.41 6.24 -3.30
CA PHE A 32 -14.25 6.95 -2.03
C PHE A 32 -12.90 6.60 -1.39
N ALA A 33 -12.14 7.62 -0.99
CA ALA A 33 -10.80 7.48 -0.42
C ALA A 33 -10.65 6.40 0.66
N SER A 34 -11.49 6.46 1.70
CA SER A 34 -11.41 5.55 2.85
C SER A 34 -11.80 4.12 2.47
N LEU A 35 -12.91 3.95 1.73
CA LEU A 35 -13.40 2.65 1.30
C LEU A 35 -12.40 1.96 0.36
N LYS A 36 -11.88 2.69 -0.63
CA LYS A 36 -10.82 2.25 -1.55
C LYS A 36 -9.60 1.74 -0.79
N SER A 37 -9.12 2.51 0.19
CA SER A 37 -7.91 2.17 0.94
C SER A 37 -8.12 0.95 1.83
N VAL A 38 -9.25 0.85 2.54
CA VAL A 38 -9.57 -0.28 3.43
C VAL A 38 -9.76 -1.58 2.64
N ILE A 39 -10.60 -1.57 1.59
CA ILE A 39 -10.88 -2.80 0.84
C ILE A 39 -9.68 -3.22 -0.02
N GLY A 40 -8.90 -2.26 -0.54
CA GLY A 40 -7.63 -2.51 -1.21
C GLY A 40 -6.60 -3.15 -0.26
N ALA A 41 -6.47 -2.61 0.97
CA ALA A 41 -5.60 -3.19 1.98
C ALA A 41 -6.01 -4.61 2.37
N PHE A 42 -7.31 -4.86 2.54
CA PHE A 42 -7.83 -6.20 2.81
C PHE A 42 -7.53 -7.19 1.68
N GLY A 43 -7.65 -6.77 0.41
CA GLY A 43 -7.22 -7.58 -0.73
C GLY A 43 -5.72 -7.90 -0.68
N LEU A 44 -4.87 -6.92 -0.36
CA LEU A 44 -3.43 -7.14 -0.21
C LEU A 44 -3.11 -8.07 0.98
N MET A 45 -3.84 -7.97 2.08
CA MET A 45 -3.73 -8.90 3.21
C MET A 45 -4.04 -10.34 2.78
N CYS A 46 -5.10 -10.55 2.00
CA CYS A 46 -5.43 -11.87 1.46
C CYS A 46 -4.30 -12.45 0.60
N LYS A 47 -3.61 -11.61 -0.18
CA LYS A 47 -2.43 -12.01 -0.96
C LYS A 47 -1.27 -12.43 -0.05
N CYS A 48 -0.98 -11.65 0.99
CA CYS A 48 0.06 -11.98 1.97
C CYS A 48 -0.27 -13.26 2.75
N TRP A 49 -1.54 -13.45 3.12
CA TRP A 49 -2.04 -14.67 3.73
C TRP A 49 -1.77 -15.88 2.84
N GLY A 50 -2.28 -15.89 1.60
CA GLY A 50 -2.11 -17.02 0.70
C GLY A 50 -0.64 -17.35 0.43
N THR A 51 0.20 -16.33 0.26
CA THR A 51 1.65 -16.49 0.07
C THR A 51 2.30 -17.14 1.29
N THR A 52 1.95 -16.68 2.50
CA THR A 52 2.51 -17.20 3.75
C THR A 52 2.13 -18.66 3.98
N VAL A 53 0.86 -19.02 3.75
CA VAL A 53 0.38 -20.41 3.89
C VAL A 53 1.06 -21.33 2.87
N THR A 54 1.24 -20.85 1.63
CA THR A 54 1.92 -21.62 0.58
C THR A 54 3.37 -21.93 0.95
N PHE A 55 4.12 -20.95 1.46
CA PHE A 55 5.51 -21.17 1.90
C PHE A 55 5.62 -21.96 3.20
N ALA A 56 4.56 -21.99 4.00
CA ALA A 56 4.49 -22.78 5.23
C ALA A 56 3.85 -24.17 5.00
N ASN A 57 3.79 -24.67 3.76
CA ASN A 57 3.23 -25.98 3.41
C ASN A 57 1.80 -26.21 3.93
N GLY A 58 0.96 -25.17 3.92
CA GLY A 58 -0.43 -25.26 4.35
C GLY A 58 -0.68 -25.01 5.84
N GLU A 59 0.35 -24.71 6.63
CA GLU A 59 0.20 -24.37 8.05
C GLU A 59 -0.64 -23.10 8.28
N ASP A 60 -1.43 -23.13 9.36
CA ASP A 60 -2.29 -22.01 9.76
C ASP A 60 -1.53 -20.76 10.20
N LEU A 61 -2.17 -19.61 10.00
CA LEU A 61 -1.65 -18.31 10.43
C LEU A 61 -1.88 -18.08 11.92
N HIS A 62 -0.80 -18.04 12.68
CA HIS A 62 -0.83 -17.69 14.09
C HIS A 62 0.41 -16.90 14.52
N GLY A 63 0.34 -16.29 15.70
CA GLY A 63 1.43 -15.53 16.31
C GLY A 63 1.96 -14.41 15.41
N LYS A 64 3.29 -14.40 15.22
CA LYS A 64 3.98 -13.33 14.45
C LYS A 64 3.58 -13.29 12.97
N LYS A 65 3.22 -14.44 12.36
CA LYS A 65 2.77 -14.49 10.95
C LYS A 65 1.49 -13.69 10.76
N ALA A 66 0.49 -13.94 11.62
CA ALA A 66 -0.80 -13.24 11.60
C ALA A 66 -0.62 -11.75 11.94
N LEU A 67 0.18 -11.44 12.96
CA LEU A 67 0.45 -10.06 13.37
C LEU A 67 1.12 -9.24 12.25
N ALA A 68 2.08 -9.82 11.52
CA ALA A 68 2.72 -9.15 10.40
C ALA A 68 1.73 -8.81 9.28
N ILE A 69 0.78 -9.71 8.97
CA ILE A 69 -0.27 -9.47 7.97
C ILE A 69 -1.24 -8.37 8.43
N LEU A 70 -1.61 -8.35 9.72
CA LEU A 70 -2.46 -7.30 10.28
C LEU A 70 -1.77 -5.93 10.21
N ILE A 71 -0.51 -5.84 10.64
CA ILE A 71 0.28 -4.61 10.57
C ILE A 71 0.39 -4.13 9.11
N PHE A 72 0.67 -5.04 8.17
CA PHE A 72 0.70 -4.73 6.74
C PHE A 72 -0.63 -4.16 6.22
N GLY A 73 -1.75 -4.76 6.62
CA GLY A 73 -3.09 -4.24 6.30
C GLY A 73 -3.33 -2.84 6.85
N LEU A 74 -2.92 -2.57 8.09
CA LEU A 74 -3.06 -1.25 8.71
C LEU A 74 -2.22 -0.18 8.01
N ILE A 75 -0.99 -0.52 7.61
CA ILE A 75 -0.14 0.35 6.79
C ILE A 75 -0.87 0.69 5.50
N PHE A 76 -1.27 -0.30 4.69
CA PHE A 76 -1.91 -0.02 3.40
C PHE A 76 -3.27 0.66 3.52
N SER A 77 -4.02 0.39 4.59
CA SER A 77 -5.29 1.08 4.86
C SER A 77 -5.09 2.57 5.12
N THR A 78 -3.98 2.94 5.75
CA THR A 78 -3.70 4.33 6.13
C THR A 78 -2.82 5.07 5.14
N THR A 79 -1.89 4.42 4.44
CA THR A 79 -0.95 5.06 3.51
C THR A 79 -1.13 4.62 2.05
N GLY A 80 -1.99 3.64 1.75
CA GLY A 80 -2.20 3.13 0.39
C GLY A 80 -2.71 4.19 -0.59
N HIS A 81 -3.36 5.23 -0.09
CA HIS A 81 -3.78 6.41 -0.84
C HIS A 81 -2.60 7.24 -1.40
N ALA A 82 -1.34 6.89 -1.09
CA ALA A 82 -0.15 7.44 -1.75
C ALA A 82 -0.20 7.33 -3.29
N GLN A 83 -0.86 6.31 -3.82
CA GLN A 83 -1.07 6.14 -5.27
C GLN A 83 -1.99 7.21 -5.86
N ASP A 84 -2.92 7.74 -5.07
CA ASP A 84 -3.94 8.67 -5.57
C ASP A 84 -3.31 10.01 -5.98
N PHE A 85 -2.12 10.35 -5.44
CA PHE A 85 -1.40 11.59 -5.78
C PHE A 85 -0.88 11.61 -7.21
N ARG A 86 -0.40 10.46 -7.71
CA ARG A 86 0.01 10.32 -9.11
C ARG A 86 -1.17 10.11 -10.06
N ASP A 87 -2.27 9.57 -9.54
CA ASP A 87 -3.45 9.20 -10.33
C ASP A 87 -4.54 10.30 -10.27
N ARG A 88 -4.22 11.51 -9.77
CA ARG A 88 -5.17 12.62 -9.52
C ARG A 88 -6.01 12.97 -10.75
N SER A 89 -5.38 13.24 -11.90
CA SER A 89 -6.08 13.61 -13.13
C SER A 89 -7.00 12.50 -13.61
N ALA A 90 -6.54 11.24 -13.56
CA ALA A 90 -7.35 10.08 -13.91
C ALA A 90 -8.53 9.89 -12.95
N ASP A 91 -8.29 10.02 -11.64
CA ASP A 91 -9.33 9.93 -10.61
C ASP A 91 -10.38 11.05 -10.78
N ALA A 92 -9.97 12.25 -11.20
CA ALA A 92 -10.87 13.36 -11.48
C ALA A 92 -11.78 13.09 -12.69
N VAL A 93 -11.22 12.56 -13.79
CA VAL A 93 -12.00 12.15 -14.99
C VAL A 93 -13.00 11.05 -14.63
N MET A 94 -12.63 10.13 -13.74
CA MET A 94 -13.50 9.06 -13.27
C MET A 94 -14.50 9.52 -12.18
N GLY A 95 -14.50 10.81 -11.80
CA GLY A 95 -15.40 11.36 -10.78
C GLY A 95 -15.16 10.81 -9.36
N ARG A 96 -13.95 10.32 -9.07
CA ARG A 96 -13.60 9.76 -7.75
C ARG A 96 -13.32 10.85 -6.73
N LYS A 97 -13.58 10.54 -5.46
CA LYS A 97 -13.35 11.41 -4.30
C LYS A 97 -12.16 10.92 -3.49
N THR A 98 -10.96 11.06 -4.05
CA THR A 98 -9.70 10.67 -3.39
C THR A 98 -9.13 11.81 -2.56
N ILE A 99 -8.29 11.48 -1.55
CA ILE A 99 -7.69 12.46 -0.63
C ILE A 99 -7.08 13.68 -1.36
N PRO A 100 -6.25 13.51 -2.40
CA PRO A 100 -5.67 14.66 -3.08
C PRO A 100 -6.64 15.50 -3.92
N LEU A 101 -7.87 15.02 -4.17
CA LEU A 101 -8.92 15.77 -4.86
C LEU A 101 -9.89 16.47 -3.90
N VAL A 102 -10.08 15.92 -2.69
CA VAL A 102 -11.03 16.47 -1.71
C VAL A 102 -10.39 17.41 -0.68
N LEU A 103 -9.10 17.25 -0.40
CA LEU A 103 -8.35 18.12 0.52
C LEU A 103 -7.43 19.07 -0.24
N SER A 104 -7.04 20.18 0.39
CA SER A 104 -5.99 21.03 -0.14
C SER A 104 -4.66 20.27 -0.22
N GLN A 105 -3.86 20.56 -1.24
CA GLN A 105 -2.59 19.86 -1.49
C GLN A 105 -1.66 19.82 -0.26
N PRO A 106 -1.46 20.91 0.51
CA PRO A 106 -0.65 20.85 1.72
C PRO A 106 -1.20 19.88 2.76
N ILE A 107 -2.51 19.91 3.04
CA ILE A 107 -3.13 19.05 4.05
C ILE A 107 -3.01 17.58 3.65
N ALA A 108 -3.35 17.24 2.40
CA ALA A 108 -3.26 15.88 1.88
C ALA A 108 -1.83 15.31 1.98
N ARG A 109 -0.83 16.12 1.61
CA ARG A 109 0.57 15.68 1.58
C ARG A 109 1.14 15.53 2.99
N TRP A 110 0.86 16.49 3.88
CA TRP A 110 1.29 16.39 5.27
C TRP A 110 0.59 15.24 6.01
N SER A 111 -0.69 14.95 5.74
CA SER A 111 -1.36 13.79 6.35
C SER A 111 -0.69 12.48 5.94
N LEU A 112 -0.36 12.31 4.66
CA LEU A 112 0.38 11.12 4.20
C LEU A 112 1.79 11.07 4.80
N ALA A 113 2.48 12.22 4.85
CA ALA A 113 3.83 12.32 5.36
C ALA A 113 3.94 11.91 6.85
N VAL A 114 3.01 12.40 7.67
CA VAL A 114 2.94 12.04 9.10
C VAL A 114 2.71 10.54 9.26
N LEU A 115 1.81 9.95 8.47
CA LEU A 115 1.53 8.51 8.55
C LEU A 115 2.73 7.66 8.13
N ILE A 116 3.42 8.02 7.03
CA ILE A 116 4.65 7.32 6.60
C ILE A 116 5.74 7.42 7.68
N ALA A 117 5.95 8.60 8.26
CA ALA A 117 6.93 8.80 9.33
C ALA A 117 6.58 7.97 10.58
N ALA A 118 5.31 8.02 11.00
CA ALA A 118 4.81 7.27 12.16
C ALA A 118 4.97 5.76 11.97
N TRP A 119 4.60 5.22 10.80
CA TRP A 119 4.79 3.79 10.49
C TRP A 119 6.27 3.41 10.43
N THR A 120 7.12 4.23 9.80
CA THR A 120 8.56 3.94 9.71
C THR A 120 9.19 3.85 11.11
N ALA A 121 8.96 4.85 11.95
CA ALA A 121 9.47 4.86 13.32
C ALA A 121 8.86 3.74 14.17
N GLY A 122 7.53 3.58 14.12
CA GLY A 122 6.80 2.57 14.87
C GLY A 122 7.25 1.15 14.55
N LEU A 123 7.48 0.83 13.27
CA LEU A 123 7.96 -0.49 12.85
C LEU A 123 9.41 -0.75 13.27
N ILE A 124 10.29 0.24 13.19
CA ILE A 124 11.68 0.11 13.68
C ILE A 124 11.68 -0.16 15.19
N ILE A 125 10.88 0.58 15.96
CA ILE A 125 10.74 0.40 17.41
C ILE A 125 10.12 -0.97 17.73
N PHE A 126 9.10 -1.38 16.99
CA PHE A 126 8.38 -2.62 17.27
C PHE A 126 9.19 -3.87 16.91
N TRP A 127 9.83 -3.88 15.74
CA TRP A 127 10.54 -5.07 15.24
C TRP A 127 12.02 -5.12 15.63
N GLN A 128 12.61 -4.01 16.11
CA GLN A 128 14.01 -3.90 16.50
C GLN A 128 14.99 -4.51 15.46
N PRO A 129 14.90 -4.12 14.17
CA PRO A 129 15.76 -4.69 13.15
C PRO A 129 17.22 -4.21 13.33
N PRO A 130 18.20 -4.89 12.69
CA PRO A 130 19.60 -4.46 12.72
C PRO A 130 19.76 -3.00 12.29
N MET A 131 20.71 -2.28 12.89
CA MET A 131 20.92 -0.84 12.66
C MET A 131 21.01 -0.46 11.18
N VAL A 132 21.70 -1.26 10.36
CA VAL A 132 21.83 -1.03 8.91
C VAL A 132 20.45 -1.03 8.22
N VAL A 133 19.55 -1.92 8.62
CA VAL A 133 18.18 -2.01 8.08
C VAL A 133 17.35 -0.82 8.55
N SER A 134 17.46 -0.43 9.82
CA SER A 134 16.78 0.77 10.35
C SER A 134 17.20 2.05 9.62
N ILE A 135 18.50 2.22 9.35
CA ILE A 135 19.03 3.34 8.58
C ILE A 135 18.47 3.30 7.15
N ALA A 136 18.49 2.14 6.49
CA ALA A 136 17.97 1.99 5.13
C ALA A 136 16.49 2.37 5.03
N PHE A 137 15.63 1.89 5.95
CA PHE A 137 14.21 2.25 5.97
C PHE A 137 13.99 3.72 6.29
N THR A 138 14.79 4.31 7.18
CA THR A 138 14.71 5.74 7.50
C THR A 138 15.05 6.60 6.28
N ILE A 139 16.13 6.27 5.56
CA ILE A 139 16.52 6.98 4.32
C ILE A 139 15.42 6.85 3.26
N LEU A 140 14.86 5.66 3.08
CA LEU A 140 13.79 5.43 2.12
C LEU A 140 12.51 6.21 2.48
N GLY A 141 12.14 6.22 3.77
CA GLY A 141 11.06 7.03 4.32
C GLY A 141 11.29 8.51 4.02
N LEU A 142 12.43 9.07 4.43
CA LEU A 142 12.79 10.47 4.17
C LEU A 142 12.79 10.83 2.68
N ARG A 143 13.29 9.94 1.81
CA ARG A 143 13.27 10.13 0.35
C ARG A 143 11.84 10.20 -0.19
N THR A 144 10.95 9.36 0.32
CA THR A 144 9.53 9.32 -0.07
C THR A 144 8.82 10.59 0.40
N LEU A 145 8.98 10.95 1.68
CA LEU A 145 8.41 12.15 2.30
C LEU A 145 8.85 13.41 1.56
N GLY A 146 10.16 13.56 1.33
CA GLY A 146 10.71 14.71 0.63
C GLY A 146 10.25 14.82 -0.82
N GLY A 147 9.89 13.69 -1.46
CA GLY A 147 9.28 13.70 -2.78
C GLY A 147 7.89 14.32 -2.78
N TYR A 148 6.99 13.79 -1.93
CA TYR A 148 5.62 14.29 -1.82
C TYR A 148 5.53 15.73 -1.30
N LEU A 149 6.46 16.19 -0.47
CA LEU A 149 6.40 17.54 0.11
C LEU A 149 7.01 18.65 -0.77
N ARG A 150 7.87 18.32 -1.75
CA ARG A 150 8.60 19.32 -2.56
C ARG A 150 7.86 19.77 -3.80
N SER A 151 7.11 18.89 -4.44
CA SER A 151 6.45 19.15 -5.71
C SER A 151 5.00 18.73 -5.63
N TYR A 152 4.12 19.52 -6.24
CA TYR A 152 2.69 19.22 -6.35
C TYR A 152 2.33 18.73 -7.75
N GLU A 153 3.31 18.27 -8.53
CA GLU A 153 3.11 17.72 -9.87
C GLU A 153 2.94 16.19 -9.84
N GLU A 154 2.01 15.65 -10.64
CA GLU A 154 1.71 14.21 -10.69
C GLU A 154 2.92 13.37 -11.17
N LYS A 155 3.78 13.95 -12.01
CA LYS A 155 5.02 13.31 -12.48
C LYS A 155 5.98 13.00 -11.32
N ASP A 156 6.10 13.94 -10.38
CA ASP A 156 6.99 13.80 -9.23
C ASP A 156 6.35 12.90 -8.16
N ASP A 157 5.03 12.92 -8.06
CA ASP A 157 4.26 11.99 -7.23
C ASP A 157 4.42 10.55 -7.73
N SER A 158 4.50 10.32 -9.05
CA SER A 158 4.76 9.01 -9.64
C SER A 158 6.10 8.46 -9.18
N VAL A 159 7.16 9.29 -9.24
CA VAL A 159 8.48 8.92 -8.76
C VAL A 159 8.45 8.63 -7.26
N SER A 160 7.77 9.46 -6.47
CA SER A 160 7.64 9.29 -5.02
C SER A 160 6.90 7.99 -4.66
N TYR A 161 5.88 7.63 -5.43
CA TYR A 161 5.13 6.39 -5.29
C TYR A 161 5.99 5.15 -5.59
N VAL A 162 6.91 5.25 -6.55
CA VAL A 162 7.89 4.17 -6.82
C VAL A 162 8.77 3.89 -5.60
N TYR A 163 9.26 4.94 -4.92
CA TYR A 163 10.02 4.79 -3.67
C TYR A 163 9.14 4.26 -2.53
N TYR A 164 7.91 4.75 -2.38
CA TYR A 164 6.93 4.26 -1.41
C TYR A 164 6.70 2.73 -1.55
N GLY A 165 6.50 2.27 -2.79
CA GLY A 165 6.27 0.84 -3.08
C GLY A 165 7.54 0.00 -3.21
N VAL A 166 8.73 0.57 -2.99
CA VAL A 166 10.05 -0.07 -3.15
C VAL A 166 10.22 -0.74 -4.51
N ARG A 167 9.65 -0.16 -5.57
CA ARG A 167 9.78 -0.69 -6.94
C ARG A 167 11.07 -0.15 -7.55
N LEU A 168 12.07 -1.00 -7.77
CA LEU A 168 13.45 -0.52 -8.05
C LEU A 168 13.69 -0.07 -9.50
N PHE A 169 14.59 0.91 -9.61
CA PHE A 169 15.41 1.44 -10.71
C PHE A 169 14.81 1.58 -12.13
N PHE A 170 14.22 0.53 -12.70
CA PHE A 170 13.65 0.59 -14.05
C PHE A 170 12.34 1.37 -14.07
N GLU A 171 11.45 1.12 -13.11
CA GLU A 171 10.17 1.84 -12.99
C GLU A 171 10.37 3.32 -12.61
N ALA A 172 11.40 3.64 -11.83
CA ALA A 172 11.71 5.02 -11.47
C ALA A 172 12.20 5.85 -12.68
N LYS A 173 12.95 5.23 -13.61
CA LYS A 173 13.43 5.91 -14.83
C LYS A 173 12.30 6.14 -15.83
N THR A 174 11.36 5.21 -15.95
CA THR A 174 10.16 5.39 -16.79
C THR A 174 9.19 6.40 -16.17
N ALA A 175 8.99 6.39 -14.85
CA ALA A 175 8.13 7.37 -14.17
C ALA A 175 8.57 8.83 -14.35
N LYS A 176 9.84 9.10 -14.67
CA LYS A 176 10.33 10.46 -14.98
C LYS A 176 10.09 10.91 -16.42
N LYS A 177 9.76 10.00 -17.33
CA LYS A 177 9.62 10.28 -18.77
C LYS A 177 8.20 10.61 -19.21
N TYR A 178 7.21 10.36 -18.35
CA TYR A 178 5.78 10.61 -18.55
C TYR A 178 5.30 11.58 -17.48
#